data_AF-A0A8C7E5W8-F1
#
_entry.id   AF-A0A8C7E5W8-F1
#
_cell.length_a   1.000
_cell.length_b   1.000
_cell.length_c   1.000
_cell.angle_alpha   90.00
_cell.angle_beta   90.00
_cell.angle_gamma   90.00
#
_symmetry.space_group_name_H-M   'P 1'
#
loop_
_entity.id
_entity.type
_entity.pdbx_description
1 polymer ?
#
loop_
_entity_poly.entity_id
_entity_poly.type
_entity_poly.pdbx_seq_one_letter_code
_entity_poly.pdbx_strand_id
1 'polypeptide(L)' 'MSGDDDGGLDGPHYVAEFVPPPECPVFEPSWEEFSNPLSFIGRIRPLAEKTGICKIRPPKVPPVGIALMKHCG' A
#
# COMPACT_ATOMS: atom_id res chain seq x y z
N MET A 1 19.25 -1.57 -55.79
CA MET A 1 17.89 -1.50 -55.24
C MET A 1 18.07 -1.13 -53.78
N SER A 2 17.73 0.13 -53.42
CA SER A 2 17.40 0.65 -52.08
C SER A 2 18.06 -0.06 -50.90
N GLY A 3 19.07 0.49 -50.24
CA GLY A 3 19.11 1.83 -49.66
C GLY A 3 19.44 1.63 -48.18
N ASP A 4 20.50 2.28 -47.71
CA ASP A 4 20.98 2.24 -46.32
C ASP A 4 19.91 2.81 -45.37
N ASP A 5 19.03 1.95 -44.87
CA ASP A 5 18.16 2.25 -43.72
C ASP A 5 18.80 1.60 -42.47
N ASP A 6 19.97 2.12 -42.08
CA ASP A 6 20.40 2.05 -40.68
C ASP A 6 19.42 2.95 -39.92
N GLY A 7 18.26 2.38 -39.60
CA GLY A 7 17.20 3.01 -38.84
C GLY A 7 17.72 3.34 -37.46
N GLY A 8 18.44 4.46 -37.38
CA GLY A 8 18.94 5.04 -36.15
C GLY A 8 17.77 5.15 -35.19
N LEU A 9 17.91 4.46 -34.05
CA LEU A 9 17.10 4.71 -32.87
C LEU A 9 17.52 6.07 -32.26
N ASP A 10 17.40 7.16 -33.05
CA ASP A 10 17.51 8.55 -32.61
C ASP A 10 16.12 9.19 -32.47
N GLY A 11 15.11 8.37 -32.19
CA GLY A 11 13.93 8.88 -31.50
C GLY A 11 14.30 9.02 -30.02
N PRO A 12 13.92 10.09 -29.32
CA PRO A 12 14.03 10.08 -27.87
C PRO A 12 13.20 8.90 -27.37
N HIS A 13 13.88 7.83 -26.96
CA HIS A 13 13.25 6.77 -26.19
C HIS A 13 12.61 7.48 -25.00
N TYR A 14 11.28 7.62 -25.01
CA TYR A 14 10.55 8.07 -23.85
C TYR A 14 10.63 6.93 -22.84
N VAL A 15 11.76 6.82 -22.16
CA VAL A 15 11.81 6.16 -20.86
C VAL A 15 11.03 7.09 -19.95
N ALA A 16 9.70 7.01 -20.03
CA ALA A 16 8.84 7.61 -19.05
C ALA A 16 9.24 6.93 -17.73
N GLU A 17 10.07 7.62 -16.95
CA GLU A 17 10.50 7.13 -15.65
C GLU A 17 9.24 6.87 -14.84
N PHE A 18 9.10 5.65 -14.32
CA PHE A 18 7.95 5.30 -13.50
C PHE A 18 7.92 6.21 -12.28
N VAL A 19 6.93 7.09 -12.24
CA VAL A 19 6.66 7.91 -11.05
C VAL A 19 5.70 7.13 -10.14
N PRO A 20 6.15 6.65 -8.97
CA PRO A 20 5.28 5.91 -8.08
C PRO A 20 4.14 6.80 -7.59
N PRO A 21 2.91 6.26 -7.49
CA PRO A 21 1.80 7.02 -6.92
C PRO A 21 2.08 7.34 -5.44
N PRO A 22 1.46 8.39 -4.88
CA PRO A 22 1.56 8.72 -3.47
C PRO A 22 1.20 7.52 -2.59
N GLU A 23 1.91 7.36 -1.46
CA GLU A 23 1.60 6.29 -0.52
C GLU A 23 0.22 6.49 0.12
N CYS A 24 -0.53 5.38 0.26
CA CYS A 24 -1.80 5.39 0.97
C CYS A 24 -1.60 5.60 2.48
N PRO A 25 -2.60 6.18 3.19
CA PRO A 25 -2.51 6.41 4.63
C PRO A 25 -2.33 5.09 5.37
N VAL A 26 -1.44 5.12 6.37
CA VAL A 26 -1.11 3.97 7.21
C VAL A 26 -1.62 4.21 8.62
N PHE A 27 -2.34 3.22 9.15
CA PHE A 27 -2.87 3.24 10.51
C PHE A 27 -2.20 2.15 11.36
N GLU A 28 -1.71 2.53 12.53
CA GLU A 28 -1.05 1.65 13.49
C GLU A 28 -1.87 1.59 14.79
N PRO A 29 -2.97 0.81 14.83
CA PRO A 29 -3.79 0.67 16.02
C PRO A 29 -3.00 0.12 17.20
N SER A 30 -3.46 0.45 18.40
CA SER A 30 -3.15 -0.30 19.62
C SER A 30 -3.82 -1.67 19.63
N TRP A 31 -3.42 -2.56 20.54
CA TRP A 31 -4.06 -3.87 20.70
C TRP A 31 -5.55 -3.78 21.06
N GLU A 32 -5.95 -2.77 21.84
CA GLU A 32 -7.35 -2.54 22.20
C GLU A 32 -8.18 -2.14 20.97
N GLU A 33 -7.66 -1.23 20.15
CA GLU A 33 -8.32 -0.80 18.91
C GLU A 33 -8.39 -1.91 17.87
N PHE A 34 -7.34 -2.75 17.79
CA PHE A 34 -7.30 -3.87 16.87
C PHE A 34 -8.25 -5.01 17.27
N SER A 35 -8.70 -5.04 18.53
CA SER A 35 -9.63 -6.07 19.02
C SER A 35 -11.03 -5.97 18.39
N ASN A 36 -11.45 -4.76 17.96
CA ASN A 36 -12.73 -4.55 17.29
C ASN A 36 -12.52 -3.88 15.92
N PRO A 37 -12.34 -4.69 14.85
CA PRO A 37 -11.95 -4.18 13.55
C PRO A 37 -13.03 -3.26 12.93
N LEU A 38 -14.31 -3.54 13.14
CA LEU A 38 -15.39 -2.70 12.59
C LEU A 38 -15.46 -1.34 13.27
N SER A 39 -15.27 -1.29 14.59
CA SER A 39 -15.19 -0.02 15.32
C SER A 39 -13.96 0.79 14.90
N PHE A 40 -12.82 0.14 14.68
CA PHE A 40 -11.63 0.81 14.18
C PHE A 40 -11.81 1.34 12.75
N ILE A 41 -12.38 0.54 11.84
CA ILE A 41 -12.72 0.96 10.47
C ILE A 41 -13.68 2.17 10.51
N GLY A 42 -14.71 2.14 11.37
CA GLY A 42 -15.64 3.26 11.53
C GLY A 42 -14.95 4.55 11.97
N ARG A 43 -13.94 4.45 12.85
CA ARG A 43 -13.13 5.58 13.32
C ARG A 43 -12.25 6.18 12.21
N ILE A 44 -11.62 5.33 11.39
CA ILE A 44 -10.68 5.79 10.34
C ILE A 44 -11.38 6.14 9.02
N ARG A 45 -12.61 5.69 8.81
CA ARG A 45 -13.44 5.92 7.62
C ARG A 45 -13.39 7.35 7.07
N PRO A 46 -13.66 8.42 7.85
CA PRO A 46 -13.67 9.79 7.32
C PRO A 46 -12.30 10.24 6.76
N LEU A 47 -11.20 9.58 7.14
CA LEU A 47 -9.86 9.84 6.61
C LEU A 47 -9.52 8.92 5.44
N ALA A 48 -9.84 7.62 5.55
CA ALA A 48 -9.56 6.61 4.53
C ALA A 48 -10.41 6.78 3.26
N GLU A 49 -11.65 7.29 3.39
CA GLU A 49 -12.54 7.55 2.25
C GLU A 49 -11.96 8.60 1.29
N LYS A 50 -11.19 9.56 1.79
CA LYS A 50 -10.57 10.60 0.96
C LYS A 50 -9.56 10.02 -0.03
N THR A 51 -8.93 8.91 0.31
CA THR A 51 -7.91 8.24 -0.50
C THR A 51 -8.44 6.99 -1.20
N GLY A 52 -9.66 6.56 -0.89
CA GLY A 52 -10.28 5.33 -1.39
C GLY A 52 -9.70 4.04 -0.81
N ILE A 53 -8.41 4.02 -0.50
CA ILE A 53 -7.69 2.89 0.12
C ILE A 53 -6.84 3.35 1.30
N CYS A 54 -6.64 2.47 2.29
CA CYS A 54 -5.70 2.66 3.40
C CYS A 54 -5.07 1.34 3.83
N LYS A 55 -3.94 1.41 4.53
CA LYS A 55 -3.21 0.26 5.06
C LYS A 55 -3.29 0.24 6.58
N ILE A 56 -3.78 -0.84 7.17
CA ILE A 56 -3.76 -1.04 8.63
C ILE A 56 -2.62 -2.00 8.96
N ARG A 57 -1.64 -1.53 9.73
CA ARG A 57 -0.57 -2.39 10.24
C ARG A 57 -1.01 -2.96 11.59
N PRO A 58 -0.96 -4.29 11.79
CA PRO A 58 -1.24 -4.84 13.10
C PRO A 58 -0.23 -4.30 14.14
N PRO A 59 -0.64 -4.18 15.42
CA PRO A 59 0.29 -3.81 16.48
C PRO A 59 1.49 -4.77 16.53
N LYS A 60 2.68 -4.26 16.84
CA LYS A 60 3.87 -5.10 16.98
C LYS A 60 3.64 -6.13 18.10
N VAL A 61 3.77 -7.41 17.77
CA VAL A 61 3.82 -8.46 18.80
C VAL A 61 5.11 -8.28 19.60
N PRO A 62 5.05 -8.32 20.95
CA PRO A 62 6.27 -8.39 21.74
C PRO A 62 7.02 -9.70 21.39
N PRO A 63 8.37 -9.71 21.48
CA PRO A 63 9.16 -10.86 21.06
C PRO A 63 8.73 -12.13 21.82
N VAL A 64 8.22 -13.09 21.04
CA VAL A 64 7.84 -14.48 21.31
C VAL A 64 7.39 -14.82 22.74
N GLY A 65 6.07 -15.03 22.90
CA GLY A 65 5.56 -15.65 24.12
C GLY A 65 4.07 -15.95 24.12
N ILE A 66 3.20 -15.00 23.78
CA ILE A 66 1.75 -15.22 23.90
C ILE A 66 1.02 -14.43 22.81
N ALA A 67 0.45 -15.18 21.86
CA ALA A 67 -0.83 -14.97 21.18
C ALA A 67 -0.76 -15.23 19.67
N LEU A 68 -0.66 -16.51 19.31
CA LEU A 68 -1.70 -17.06 18.43
C LEU A 68 -3.06 -16.77 19.10
N MET A 69 -4.13 -16.60 18.33
CA MET A 69 -5.50 -16.23 18.77
C MET A 69 -5.75 -14.71 18.86
N LYS A 70 -6.81 -14.19 18.23
CA LYS A 70 -8.18 -14.74 18.26
C LYS A 70 -9.07 -14.13 17.16
N HIS A 71 -9.09 -14.70 15.96
CA HIS A 71 -10.22 -14.78 15.00
C HIS A 71 -9.69 -15.08 13.58
N CYS A 72 -9.20 -16.29 13.36
CA CYS A 72 -9.53 -16.95 12.11
C CYS A 72 -10.75 -17.79 12.46
N GLY A 73 -11.94 -17.34 12.03
CA GLY A 73 -13.09 -18.24 11.91
C GLY A 73 -12.86 -19.18 10.74
#